data_AF-A0A661VMM1-F1
#
_entry.id   AF-A0A661VMM1-F1
#
_cell.length_a   1.000
_cell.length_b   1.000
_cell.length_c   1.000
_cell.angle_alpha   90.00
_cell.angle_beta   90.00
_cell.angle_gamma   90.00
#
_symmetry.space_group_name_H-M   'P 1'
#
loop_
_entity.id
_entity.type
_entity.pdbx_description
1 polymer ?
#
loop_
_entity_poly.entity_id
_entity_poly.type
_entity_poly.pdbx_seq_one_letter_code
_entity_poly.pdbx_strand_id
1 'polypeptide(L)'
;MLDKEEIKKLTKKGMEKAYLPVPSHGGLKTARFTLEDVQQCFKQPALLRDLVYLVGGVAVHGKGNDVDLVIRGDDLSEPQREALLFRLYRAFGDYFNIPYDMTPKHLHVTFNNYGPFTDHVLLYHLAIVPSEDRSIHEMEAMKSVSSNGEWIVYGYGSIDAIDLEGDEITIDALKGMWEEMQKTPKKYWNVMNEHGGVQVGEILPEWNGLKTHVDEKGFFVIVKLRKDIDAARRIWEAIHSDNEAERIKSFSIHIEYPGGVQNCTEKVCDKNRCWRKITKARFLELSFTRNPANPLCIFKPAF
;
A
#
# COMPACT_ATOMS: atom_id res chain seq x y z
N MET A 1 38.05 2.38 -32.71
CA MET A 1 36.93 3.21 -32.20
C MET A 1 35.67 2.68 -32.84
N LEU A 2 34.68 2.29 -32.05
CA LEU A 2 33.36 1.89 -32.57
C LEU A 2 32.69 3.10 -33.23
N ASP A 3 32.01 2.89 -34.35
CA ASP A 3 31.31 3.97 -35.03
C ASP A 3 30.06 4.40 -34.22
N LYS A 4 29.61 5.65 -34.43
CA LYS A 4 28.50 6.26 -33.66
C LYS A 4 27.15 5.57 -33.87
N GLU A 5 26.92 5.01 -35.05
CA GLU A 5 25.73 4.19 -35.36
C GLU A 5 25.83 2.80 -34.74
N GLU A 6 27.02 2.22 -34.66
CA GLU A 6 27.26 0.95 -33.99
C GLU A 6 27.08 1.06 -32.46
N ILE A 7 27.56 2.15 -31.86
CA ILE A 7 27.29 2.49 -30.45
C ILE A 7 25.78 2.62 -30.22
N LYS A 8 25.07 3.39 -31.05
CA LYS A 8 23.60 3.51 -30.95
C LYS A 8 22.92 2.16 -31.07
N LYS A 9 23.33 1.31 -32.00
CA LYS A 9 22.75 -0.01 -32.22
C LYS A 9 22.99 -0.95 -31.03
N LEU A 10 24.16 -0.91 -30.41
CA LEU A 10 24.49 -1.68 -29.21
C LEU A 10 23.74 -1.18 -27.97
N THR A 11 23.66 0.15 -27.76
CA THR A 11 22.84 0.76 -26.70
C THR A 11 21.37 0.40 -26.89
N LYS A 12 20.85 0.50 -28.12
CA LYS A 12 19.46 0.16 -28.44
C LYS A 12 19.19 -1.32 -28.21
N LYS A 13 20.10 -2.22 -28.63
CA LYS A 13 19.99 -3.68 -28.41
C LYS A 13 20.09 -4.06 -26.92
N GLY A 14 20.79 -3.29 -26.10
CA GLY A 14 20.83 -3.44 -24.64
C GLY A 14 19.59 -2.92 -23.91
N MET A 15 18.94 -1.89 -24.45
CA MET A 15 17.74 -1.25 -23.85
C MET A 15 16.40 -1.80 -24.39
N GLU A 16 16.37 -2.40 -25.58
CA GLU A 16 15.14 -2.67 -26.36
C GLU A 16 14.19 -3.74 -25.81
N LYS A 17 14.45 -4.40 -24.68
CA LYS A 17 13.59 -5.56 -24.30
C LYS A 17 12.93 -5.55 -22.94
N ALA A 18 13.17 -4.58 -22.05
CA ALA A 18 12.61 -4.65 -20.70
C ALA A 18 11.95 -3.38 -20.15
N TYR A 19 12.30 -2.18 -20.62
CA TYR A 19 11.89 -0.93 -19.95
C TYR A 19 11.13 0.05 -20.84
N LEU A 20 10.34 0.91 -20.21
CA LEU A 20 9.62 2.00 -20.87
C LEU A 20 10.58 2.91 -21.66
N PRO A 21 10.24 3.28 -22.90
CA PRO A 21 11.08 4.14 -23.71
C PRO A 21 11.08 5.57 -23.18
N VAL A 22 12.20 6.28 -23.38
CA VAL A 22 12.31 7.73 -23.14
C VAL A 22 12.29 8.44 -24.51
N PRO A 23 11.10 8.77 -25.05
CA PRO A 23 11.00 9.44 -26.34
C PRO A 23 11.53 10.87 -26.25
N SER A 24 12.11 11.37 -27.34
CA SER A 24 12.42 12.79 -27.49
C SER A 24 11.15 13.64 -27.54
N HIS A 25 11.20 14.86 -27.01
CA HIS A 25 10.06 15.78 -26.95
C HIS A 25 9.39 15.97 -28.33
N GLY A 26 8.10 15.67 -28.44
CA GLY A 26 7.28 15.85 -29.64
C GLY A 26 6.23 16.93 -29.40
N GLY A 27 5.90 17.72 -30.44
CA GLY A 27 4.97 18.84 -30.34
C GLY A 27 3.56 18.46 -29.84
N LEU A 28 2.91 19.42 -29.18
CA LEU A 28 1.58 19.30 -28.59
C LEU A 28 0.54 18.91 -29.64
N LYS A 29 -0.01 17.71 -29.53
CA LYS A 29 -1.30 17.34 -30.12
C LYS A 29 -2.33 17.28 -29.01
N THR A 30 -3.54 17.77 -29.28
CA THR A 30 -4.72 17.51 -28.45
C THR A 30 -4.98 16.00 -28.43
N ALA A 31 -4.57 15.33 -27.36
CA ALA A 31 -4.72 13.89 -27.22
C ALA A 31 -5.92 13.56 -26.33
N ARG A 32 -6.71 12.57 -26.74
CA ARG A 32 -7.68 11.86 -25.92
C ARG A 32 -7.13 10.46 -25.68
N PHE A 33 -7.24 9.95 -24.45
CA PHE A 33 -6.71 8.65 -24.05
C PHE A 33 -7.84 7.79 -23.47
N THR A 34 -7.80 6.48 -23.72
CA THR A 34 -8.61 5.49 -23.01
C THR A 34 -7.82 4.86 -21.86
N LEU A 35 -8.51 4.17 -20.93
CA LEU A 35 -7.83 3.41 -19.88
C LEU A 35 -6.90 2.34 -20.46
N GLU A 36 -7.34 1.65 -21.50
CA GLU A 36 -6.57 0.63 -22.20
C GLU A 36 -5.28 1.22 -22.81
N ASP A 37 -5.35 2.41 -23.43
CA ASP A 37 -4.18 3.10 -23.97
C ASP A 37 -3.13 3.37 -22.88
N VAL A 38 -3.58 3.80 -21.71
CA VAL A 38 -2.72 4.14 -20.57
C VAL A 38 -2.10 2.88 -19.96
N GLN A 39 -2.90 1.83 -19.73
CA GLN A 39 -2.41 0.56 -19.18
C GLN A 39 -1.40 -0.10 -20.13
N GLN A 40 -1.66 -0.03 -21.43
CA GLN A 40 -0.76 -0.53 -22.46
C GLN A 40 0.53 0.29 -22.55
N CYS A 41 0.44 1.62 -22.38
CA CYS A 41 1.60 2.49 -22.30
C CYS A 41 2.51 2.09 -21.13
N PHE A 42 1.94 1.90 -19.93
CA PHE A 42 2.68 1.55 -18.71
C PHE A 42 2.78 0.03 -18.45
N LYS A 43 2.87 -0.79 -19.50
CA LYS A 43 2.98 -2.26 -19.37
C LYS A 43 4.36 -2.76 -18.97
N GLN A 44 5.41 -1.96 -19.20
CA GLN A 44 6.80 -2.31 -18.91
C GLN A 44 7.29 -1.56 -17.66
N PRO A 45 8.29 -2.11 -16.93
CA PRO A 45 9.00 -1.36 -15.91
C PRO A 45 9.61 -0.05 -16.41
N ALA A 46 9.61 0.98 -15.55
CA ALA A 46 10.35 2.22 -15.78
C ALA A 46 11.70 2.14 -15.06
N LEU A 47 12.79 2.14 -15.82
CA LEU A 47 14.14 2.22 -15.27
C LEU A 47 14.36 3.60 -14.63
N LEU A 48 14.75 3.65 -13.36
CA LEU A 48 15.08 4.90 -12.67
C LEU A 48 16.58 5.19 -12.74
N ARG A 49 17.41 4.25 -12.28
CA ARG A 49 18.87 4.34 -12.27
C ARG A 49 19.51 3.00 -11.98
N ASP A 50 20.81 2.93 -12.21
CA ASP A 50 21.68 1.87 -11.71
C ASP A 50 21.79 1.94 -10.18
N LEU A 51 21.79 0.78 -9.50
CA LEU A 51 21.69 0.72 -8.04
C LEU A 51 22.83 -0.06 -7.38
N VAL A 52 23.10 -1.29 -7.79
CA VAL A 52 24.06 -2.18 -7.10
C VAL A 52 25.21 -2.53 -8.04
N TYR A 53 26.43 -2.26 -7.58
CA TYR A 53 27.66 -2.46 -8.32
C TYR A 53 28.56 -3.45 -7.58
N LEU A 54 29.03 -4.48 -8.27
CA LEU A 54 30.15 -5.29 -7.81
C LEU A 54 31.45 -4.53 -8.06
N VAL A 55 32.27 -4.40 -7.03
CA VAL A 55 33.57 -3.72 -7.08
C VAL A 55 34.67 -4.61 -6.51
N GLY A 56 35.91 -4.10 -6.46
CA GLY A 56 37.01 -4.77 -5.78
C GLY A 56 37.61 -5.93 -6.58
N GLY A 57 38.29 -6.84 -5.88
CA GLY A 57 39.10 -7.89 -6.50
C GLY A 57 38.30 -8.80 -7.44
N VAL A 58 37.06 -9.13 -7.08
CA VAL A 58 36.19 -9.97 -7.93
C VAL A 58 35.84 -9.27 -9.24
N ALA A 59 35.52 -7.97 -9.21
CA ALA A 59 35.23 -7.20 -10.42
C ALA A 59 36.47 -7.06 -11.33
N VAL A 60 37.63 -6.80 -10.75
CA VAL A 60 38.87 -6.50 -11.49
C VAL A 60 39.58 -7.77 -11.99
N HIS A 61 39.62 -8.82 -11.18
CA HIS A 61 40.43 -10.01 -11.42
C HIS A 61 39.61 -11.29 -11.64
N GLY A 62 38.27 -11.21 -11.56
CA GLY A 62 37.37 -12.36 -11.66
C GLY A 62 37.39 -13.30 -10.45
N LYS A 63 38.18 -12.98 -9.41
CA LYS A 63 38.30 -13.76 -8.16
C LYS A 63 38.69 -12.85 -6.99
N GLY A 64 38.25 -13.20 -5.79
CA GLY A 64 38.53 -12.48 -4.55
C GLY A 64 38.33 -13.38 -3.34
N ASN A 65 38.83 -12.97 -2.18
CA ASN A 65 38.58 -13.66 -0.90
C ASN A 65 37.21 -13.29 -0.33
N ASP A 66 36.75 -12.09 -0.67
CA ASP A 66 35.50 -11.45 -0.33
C ASP A 66 34.87 -10.80 -1.58
N VAL A 67 33.62 -10.40 -1.44
CA VAL A 67 32.80 -9.77 -2.48
C VAL A 67 32.39 -8.39 -2.00
N ASP A 68 32.77 -7.35 -2.73
CA ASP A 68 32.45 -5.97 -2.39
C ASP A 68 31.31 -5.45 -3.26
N LEU A 69 30.27 -4.92 -2.62
CA LEU A 69 29.18 -4.21 -3.28
C LEU A 69 29.18 -2.73 -2.90
N VAL A 70 28.97 -1.89 -3.90
CA VAL A 70 28.58 -0.49 -3.71
C VAL A 70 27.12 -0.34 -4.10
N ILE A 71 26.30 0.20 -3.21
CA ILE A 71 24.89 0.48 -3.44
C ILE A 71 24.69 2.00 -3.50
N ARG A 72 24.22 2.48 -4.64
CA ARG A 72 23.88 3.89 -4.84
C ARG A 72 22.53 4.21 -4.22
N GLY A 73 22.46 4.33 -2.89
CA GLY A 73 21.19 4.31 -2.17
C GLY A 73 21.11 5.20 -0.94
N ASP A 74 21.83 6.33 -0.86
CA ASP A 74 21.69 7.18 0.34
C ASP A 74 20.31 7.86 0.43
N ASP A 75 19.59 7.95 -0.67
CA ASP A 75 18.20 8.40 -0.75
C ASP A 75 17.18 7.32 -0.35
N LEU A 76 17.60 6.06 -0.14
CA LEU A 76 16.74 5.03 0.42
C LEU A 76 16.55 5.23 1.92
N SER A 77 15.32 5.08 2.40
CA SER A 77 15.02 5.11 3.84
C SER A 77 15.64 3.91 4.55
N GLU A 78 15.88 4.01 5.87
CA GLU A 78 16.45 2.89 6.64
C GLU A 78 15.70 1.56 6.44
N PRO A 79 14.34 1.50 6.52
CA PRO A 79 13.61 0.26 6.25
C PRO A 79 13.86 -0.31 4.84
N GLN A 80 14.04 0.54 3.84
CA GLN A 80 14.34 0.11 2.47
C GLN A 80 15.76 -0.47 2.36
N ARG A 81 16.73 0.16 3.04
CA ARG A 81 18.12 -0.33 3.10
C ARG A 81 18.20 -1.67 3.81
N GLU A 82 17.54 -1.81 4.95
CA GLU A 82 17.48 -3.07 5.70
C GLU A 82 16.84 -4.19 4.87
N ALA A 83 15.71 -3.92 4.22
CA ALA A 83 15.05 -4.90 3.37
C ALA A 83 15.91 -5.32 2.16
N LEU A 84 16.66 -4.39 1.58
CA LEU A 84 17.59 -4.67 0.49
C LEU A 84 18.76 -5.54 0.97
N LEU A 85 19.41 -5.14 2.07
CA LEU A 85 20.51 -5.90 2.67
C LEU A 85 20.09 -7.31 3.06
N PHE A 86 18.94 -7.45 3.73
CA PHE A 86 18.39 -8.73 4.14
C PHE A 86 18.25 -9.69 2.95
N ARG A 87 17.69 -9.20 1.83
CA ARG A 87 17.53 -9.99 0.60
C ARG A 87 18.87 -10.37 -0.01
N LEU A 88 19.80 -9.42 -0.14
CA LEU A 88 21.12 -9.67 -0.73
C LEU A 88 21.92 -10.68 0.09
N TYR A 89 21.96 -10.52 1.42
CA TYR A 89 22.66 -11.46 2.30
C TYR A 89 22.04 -12.85 2.30
N ARG A 90 20.69 -12.96 2.34
CA ARG A 90 20.02 -14.26 2.24
C ARG A 90 20.32 -14.97 0.93
N ALA A 91 20.21 -14.26 -0.20
CA ALA A 91 20.47 -14.85 -1.52
C ALA A 91 21.94 -15.27 -1.67
N PHE A 92 22.88 -14.45 -1.22
CA PHE A 92 24.30 -14.77 -1.26
C PHE A 92 24.65 -15.96 -0.36
N GLY A 93 24.15 -15.94 0.89
CA GLY A 93 24.37 -17.01 1.86
C GLY A 93 23.81 -18.34 1.37
N ASP A 94 22.61 -18.36 0.81
CA ASP A 94 21.99 -19.56 0.23
C ASP A 94 22.81 -20.10 -0.95
N TYR A 95 23.17 -19.25 -1.90
CA TYR A 95 23.90 -19.66 -3.11
C TYR A 95 25.30 -20.24 -2.80
N PHE A 96 26.02 -19.63 -1.86
CA PHE A 96 27.38 -20.08 -1.47
C PHE A 96 27.39 -21.03 -0.26
N ASN A 97 26.22 -21.42 0.26
CA ASN A 97 26.08 -22.25 1.46
C ASN A 97 26.83 -21.68 2.69
N ILE A 98 26.68 -20.38 2.91
CA ILE A 98 27.26 -19.62 4.03
C ILE A 98 26.13 -19.27 5.02
N PRO A 99 26.25 -19.61 6.32
CA PRO A 99 25.27 -19.18 7.32
C PRO A 99 25.07 -17.67 7.31
N TYR A 100 23.83 -17.22 7.50
CA TYR A 100 23.47 -15.79 7.42
C TYR A 100 24.34 -14.90 8.30
N ASP A 101 24.61 -15.31 9.54
CA ASP A 101 25.44 -14.56 10.49
C ASP A 101 26.92 -14.46 10.08
N MET A 102 27.35 -15.30 9.14
CA MET A 102 28.69 -15.31 8.58
C MET A 102 28.75 -14.56 7.23
N THR A 103 27.61 -14.32 6.58
CA THR A 103 27.57 -13.63 5.28
C THR A 103 28.26 -12.27 5.28
N PRO A 104 28.13 -11.40 6.29
CA PRO A 104 28.82 -10.10 6.31
C PRO A 104 30.35 -10.19 6.33
N LYS A 105 30.94 -11.36 6.63
CA LYS A 105 32.40 -11.57 6.55
C LYS A 105 32.87 -11.79 5.11
N HIS A 106 31.97 -12.20 4.22
CA HIS A 106 32.27 -12.57 2.84
C HIS A 106 31.66 -11.61 1.82
N LEU A 107 30.57 -10.93 2.16
CA LEU A 107 29.89 -9.96 1.33
C LEU A 107 29.88 -8.61 2.05
N HIS A 108 30.71 -7.68 1.59
CA HIS A 108 30.84 -6.35 2.17
C HIS A 108 29.98 -5.39 1.34
N VAL A 109 29.13 -4.61 2.01
CA VAL A 109 28.20 -3.70 1.34
C VAL A 109 28.43 -2.28 1.82
N THR A 110 28.71 -1.38 0.88
CA THR A 110 28.88 0.05 1.14
C THR A 110 27.75 0.84 0.46
N PHE A 111 27.12 1.75 1.20
CA PHE A 111 26.15 2.69 0.63
C PHE A 111 26.83 4.04 0.34
N ASN A 112 26.55 4.62 -0.82
CA ASN A 112 26.92 6.00 -1.14
C ASN A 112 25.98 6.57 -2.24
N ASN A 113 26.19 7.82 -2.66
CA ASN A 113 25.43 8.43 -3.76
C ASN A 113 26.21 8.62 -5.07
N TYR A 114 27.54 8.49 -5.03
CA TYR A 114 28.44 8.81 -6.14
C TYR A 114 28.74 7.59 -7.03
N GLY A 115 28.39 6.38 -6.59
CA GLY A 115 28.63 5.14 -7.32
C GLY A 115 30.01 4.52 -7.03
N PRO A 116 30.47 3.58 -7.88
CA PRO A 116 31.76 2.91 -7.72
C PRO A 116 32.92 3.87 -8.03
N PHE A 117 34.02 3.75 -7.28
CA PHE A 117 35.27 4.52 -7.44
C PHE A 117 36.39 3.70 -8.10
N THR A 118 36.06 2.51 -8.61
CA THR A 118 36.96 1.58 -9.29
C THR A 118 36.21 0.84 -10.41
N ASP A 119 36.92 0.01 -11.17
CA ASP A 119 36.32 -0.90 -12.15
C ASP A 119 35.25 -1.76 -11.48
N HIS A 120 34.12 -1.91 -12.18
CA HIS A 120 32.93 -2.48 -11.59
C HIS A 120 32.11 -3.28 -12.59
N VAL A 121 31.25 -4.15 -12.05
CA VAL A 121 30.19 -4.83 -12.79
C VAL A 121 28.86 -4.37 -12.23
N LEU A 122 27.99 -3.83 -13.10
CA LEU A 122 26.63 -3.47 -12.72
C LEU A 122 25.80 -4.75 -12.49
N LEU A 123 25.26 -4.92 -11.28
CA LEU A 123 24.47 -6.10 -10.92
C LEU A 123 22.96 -5.83 -10.93
N TYR A 124 22.52 -4.68 -10.41
CA TYR A 124 21.09 -4.36 -10.32
C TYR A 124 20.80 -2.92 -10.70
N HIS A 125 19.67 -2.76 -11.38
CA HIS A 125 19.01 -1.48 -11.58
C HIS A 125 17.86 -1.28 -10.59
N LEU A 126 17.56 -0.02 -10.26
CA LEU A 126 16.32 0.38 -9.60
C LEU A 126 15.28 0.74 -10.68
N ALA A 127 14.11 0.11 -10.61
CA ALA A 127 13.01 0.35 -11.53
C ALA A 127 11.67 0.40 -10.79
N ILE A 128 10.73 1.18 -11.35
CA ILE A 128 9.31 1.10 -10.98
C ILE A 128 8.74 -0.07 -11.78
N VAL A 129 8.22 -1.08 -11.08
CA VAL A 129 7.56 -2.23 -11.70
C VAL A 129 6.05 -1.97 -11.69
N PRO A 130 5.33 -2.14 -12.81
CA PRO A 130 3.89 -1.96 -12.81
C PRO A 130 3.21 -2.97 -11.90
N SER A 131 2.15 -2.55 -11.22
CA SER A 131 1.30 -3.46 -10.44
C SER A 131 0.73 -4.56 -11.32
N GLU A 132 0.63 -5.77 -10.75
CA GLU A 132 -0.10 -6.89 -11.35
C GLU A 132 -1.61 -6.64 -11.31
N ASP A 133 -2.10 -6.04 -10.21
CA ASP A 133 -3.46 -5.57 -10.12
C ASP A 133 -3.60 -4.25 -10.87
N ARG A 134 -4.30 -4.31 -12.00
CA ARG A 134 -4.64 -3.17 -12.86
C ARG A 134 -6.15 -3.01 -13.00
N SER A 135 -6.91 -3.65 -12.11
CA SER A 135 -8.36 -3.50 -12.10
C SER A 135 -8.72 -2.06 -11.74
N ILE A 136 -9.90 -1.62 -12.20
CA ILE A 136 -10.45 -0.37 -11.71
C ILE A 136 -10.90 -0.62 -10.28
N HIS A 137 -10.22 0.01 -9.34
CA HIS A 137 -10.68 0.10 -7.97
C HIS A 137 -11.69 1.26 -7.89
N GLU A 138 -12.98 0.94 -7.94
CA GLU A 138 -14.01 1.94 -7.69
C GLU A 138 -13.94 2.39 -6.24
N MET A 139 -13.47 3.62 -6.04
CA MET A 139 -13.51 4.28 -4.74
C MET A 139 -14.97 4.53 -4.38
N GLU A 140 -15.40 4.19 -3.17
CA GLU A 140 -16.79 4.42 -2.75
C GLU A 140 -16.98 5.78 -2.08
N ALA A 141 -18.05 6.49 -2.47
CA ALA A 141 -18.25 7.86 -2.03
C ALA A 141 -18.79 7.90 -0.60
N MET A 142 -17.96 8.26 0.38
CA MET A 142 -18.49 8.83 1.62
C MET A 142 -19.22 10.14 1.30
N LYS A 143 -20.37 10.33 1.92
CA LYS A 143 -21.08 11.60 1.92
C LYS A 143 -21.17 12.11 3.35
N SER A 144 -20.74 13.35 3.55
CA SER A 144 -20.99 14.12 4.76
C SER A 144 -22.13 15.09 4.48
N VAL A 145 -23.01 15.25 5.47
CA VAL A 145 -24.12 16.21 5.37
C VAL A 145 -24.32 16.86 6.73
N SER A 146 -24.44 18.18 6.72
CA SER A 146 -25.03 18.88 7.84
C SER A 146 -26.52 19.07 7.56
N SER A 147 -27.36 18.46 8.40
CA SER A 147 -28.81 18.52 8.28
C SER A 147 -29.41 18.71 9.66
N ASN A 148 -30.34 19.66 9.80
CA ASN A 148 -31.00 20.00 11.06
C ASN A 148 -30.02 20.22 12.24
N GLY A 149 -28.82 20.74 11.95
CA GLY A 149 -27.82 20.98 12.98
C GLY A 149 -27.12 19.71 13.48
N GLU A 150 -27.23 18.57 12.80
CA GLU A 150 -26.40 17.38 13.02
C GLU A 150 -25.22 17.34 12.04
N TRP A 151 -24.20 16.55 12.38
CA TRP A 151 -23.07 16.22 11.49
C TRP A 151 -23.12 14.72 11.23
N ILE A 152 -23.59 14.36 10.04
CA ILE A 152 -23.80 12.99 9.64
C ILE A 152 -22.78 12.63 8.58
N VAL A 153 -22.18 11.47 8.74
CA VAL A 153 -21.14 10.94 7.86
C VAL A 153 -21.47 9.49 7.58
N TYR A 154 -21.54 9.07 6.32
CA TYR A 154 -21.87 7.67 6.01
C TYR A 154 -21.07 7.13 4.82
N GLY A 155 -20.78 5.83 4.86
CA GLY A 155 -19.96 5.12 3.88
C GLY A 155 -19.64 3.71 4.35
N TYR A 156 -18.80 2.98 3.60
CA TYR A 156 -18.37 1.65 4.02
C TYR A 156 -17.28 1.73 5.09
N GLY A 157 -17.53 1.07 6.22
CA GLY A 157 -16.54 0.87 7.29
C GLY A 157 -15.49 -0.17 6.93
N SER A 158 -15.89 -1.17 6.16
CA SER A 158 -15.06 -2.26 5.64
C SER A 158 -15.77 -2.86 4.44
N ILE A 159 -15.01 -3.34 3.46
CA ILE A 159 -15.51 -4.09 2.31
C ILE A 159 -14.77 -5.41 2.18
N ASP A 160 -15.39 -6.37 1.49
CA ASP A 160 -14.82 -7.71 1.27
C ASP A 160 -13.71 -7.66 0.19
N ALA A 161 -12.52 -7.26 0.62
CA ALA A 161 -11.32 -7.19 -0.18
C ALA A 161 -10.07 -7.35 0.69
N ILE A 162 -8.98 -7.79 0.07
CA ILE A 162 -7.67 -7.91 0.73
C ILE A 162 -7.11 -6.51 0.98
N ASP A 163 -6.90 -6.19 2.24
CA ASP A 163 -6.40 -4.89 2.69
C ASP A 163 -4.86 -4.79 2.69
N LEU A 164 -4.33 -3.63 3.10
CA LEU A 164 -2.89 -3.37 3.14
C LEU A 164 -2.14 -4.19 4.20
N GLU A 165 -2.84 -4.77 5.17
CA GLU A 165 -2.29 -5.65 6.20
C GLU A 165 -2.32 -7.13 5.77
N GLY A 166 -2.92 -7.42 4.61
CA GLY A 166 -3.07 -8.76 4.08
C GLY A 166 -4.25 -9.52 4.69
N ASP A 167 -5.27 -8.80 5.16
CA ASP A 167 -6.49 -9.35 5.73
C ASP A 167 -7.69 -9.14 4.77
N GLU A 168 -8.57 -10.13 4.67
CA GLU A 168 -9.86 -10.05 3.97
C GLU A 168 -10.98 -10.34 4.98
N ILE A 169 -11.79 -9.34 5.34
CA ILE A 169 -12.99 -9.58 6.16
C ILE A 169 -14.15 -9.93 5.24
N THR A 170 -14.53 -11.21 5.27
CA THR A 170 -15.58 -11.73 4.38
C THR A 170 -16.94 -11.08 4.63
N ILE A 171 -17.80 -11.03 3.60
CA ILE A 171 -19.19 -10.58 3.77
C ILE A 171 -19.92 -11.37 4.88
N ASP A 172 -19.70 -12.67 5.00
CA ASP A 172 -20.35 -13.48 6.04
C ASP A 172 -19.85 -13.12 7.44
N ALA A 173 -18.56 -12.81 7.60
CA ALA A 173 -18.02 -12.28 8.84
C ALA A 173 -18.62 -10.91 9.19
N LEU A 174 -18.74 -10.02 8.20
CA LEU A 174 -19.36 -8.69 8.38
C LEU A 174 -20.84 -8.80 8.75
N LYS A 175 -21.60 -9.71 8.13
CA LYS A 175 -23.00 -9.98 8.47
C LYS A 175 -23.13 -10.47 9.90
N GLY A 176 -22.36 -11.49 10.29
CA GLY A 176 -22.36 -11.99 11.66
C GLY A 176 -21.96 -10.93 12.68
N MET A 177 -20.97 -10.10 12.34
CA MET A 177 -20.54 -8.96 13.13
C MET A 177 -21.68 -7.95 13.35
N TRP A 178 -22.41 -7.59 12.28
CA TRP A 178 -23.54 -6.66 12.36
C TRP A 178 -24.71 -7.22 13.16
N GLU A 179 -25.07 -8.50 12.94
CA GLU A 179 -26.13 -9.17 13.70
C GLU A 179 -25.85 -9.22 15.20
N GLU A 180 -24.60 -9.50 15.59
CA GLU A 180 -24.18 -9.48 16.99
C GLU A 180 -24.18 -8.06 17.56
N MET A 181 -23.69 -7.08 16.80
CA MET A 181 -23.69 -5.68 17.19
C MET A 181 -25.12 -5.17 17.47
N GLN A 182 -26.10 -5.55 16.65
CA GLN A 182 -27.51 -5.20 16.83
C GLN A 182 -28.10 -5.68 18.16
N LYS A 183 -27.55 -6.75 18.76
CA LYS A 183 -27.97 -7.29 20.06
C LYS A 183 -27.35 -6.53 21.24
N THR A 184 -26.35 -5.69 20.99
CA THR A 184 -25.66 -4.92 22.04
C THR A 184 -26.38 -3.59 22.35
N PRO A 185 -26.26 -3.07 23.59
CA PRO A 185 -26.71 -1.73 23.90
C PRO A 185 -26.07 -0.66 23.01
N LYS A 186 -26.86 0.30 22.51
CA LYS A 186 -26.40 1.39 21.62
C LYS A 186 -25.20 2.19 22.14
N LYS A 187 -24.97 2.25 23.45
CA LYS A 187 -23.79 2.90 24.05
C LYS A 187 -22.45 2.27 23.61
N TYR A 188 -22.46 1.04 23.09
CA TYR A 188 -21.29 0.34 22.54
C TYR A 188 -21.15 0.52 21.03
N TRP A 189 -21.97 1.37 20.41
CA TRP A 189 -21.90 1.67 18.97
C TRP A 189 -21.02 2.91 18.78
N ASN A 190 -19.85 2.91 19.41
CA ASN A 190 -18.95 4.04 19.51
C ASN A 190 -18.17 4.27 18.22
N VAL A 191 -17.94 5.55 17.92
CA VAL A 191 -17.01 5.98 16.88
C VAL A 191 -15.90 6.79 17.51
N MET A 192 -14.64 6.39 17.30
CA MET A 192 -13.48 7.03 17.90
C MET A 192 -12.64 7.80 16.88
N ASN A 193 -11.68 8.56 17.41
CA ASN A 193 -10.65 9.23 16.64
C ASN A 193 -9.41 8.34 16.52
N GLU A 194 -9.14 7.80 15.32
CA GLU A 194 -7.92 7.03 14.99
C GLU A 194 -7.58 5.89 15.98
N HIS A 195 -8.56 5.09 16.38
CA HIS A 195 -8.43 4.02 17.39
C HIS A 195 -7.92 4.49 18.76
N GLY A 196 -8.00 5.80 19.02
CA GLY A 196 -7.66 6.41 20.29
C GLY A 196 -8.80 6.32 21.31
N GLY A 197 -8.52 6.71 22.55
CA GLY A 197 -9.50 6.68 23.65
C GLY A 197 -10.60 7.77 23.60
N VAL A 198 -10.70 8.54 22.51
CA VAL A 198 -11.64 9.67 22.40
C VAL A 198 -12.80 9.30 21.49
N GLN A 199 -13.98 9.09 22.07
CA GLN A 199 -15.22 8.89 21.33
C GLN A 199 -15.70 10.21 20.72
N VAL A 200 -15.75 10.25 19.39
CA VAL A 200 -16.16 11.42 18.58
C VAL A 200 -17.55 11.28 17.98
N GLY A 201 -18.17 10.10 18.05
CA GLY A 201 -19.51 9.89 17.52
C GLY A 201 -20.13 8.56 17.93
N GLU A 202 -21.25 8.26 17.28
CA GLU A 202 -21.98 7.01 17.40
C GLU A 202 -22.45 6.52 16.03
N ILE A 203 -22.53 5.20 15.86
CA ILE A 203 -23.17 4.60 14.68
C ILE A 203 -24.69 4.67 14.87
N LEU A 204 -25.38 5.15 13.85
CA LEU A 204 -26.84 5.18 13.79
C LEU A 204 -27.37 3.93 13.07
N PRO A 205 -28.46 3.32 13.55
CA PRO A 205 -29.11 2.24 12.79
C PRO A 205 -29.76 2.76 11.51
N GLU A 206 -30.29 3.99 11.53
CA GLU A 206 -30.99 4.61 10.41
C GLU A 206 -30.91 6.14 10.50
N TRP A 207 -30.84 6.82 9.35
CA TRP A 207 -30.95 8.26 9.21
C TRP A 207 -31.58 8.63 7.86
N ASN A 208 -32.66 9.41 7.85
CA ASN A 208 -33.38 9.82 6.63
C ASN A 208 -33.69 8.66 5.65
N GLY A 209 -34.11 7.51 6.17
CA GLY A 209 -34.43 6.30 5.38
C GLY A 209 -33.22 5.50 4.91
N LEU A 210 -31.99 6.01 5.10
CA LEU A 210 -30.75 5.27 4.90
C LEU A 210 -30.46 4.43 6.14
N LYS A 211 -30.08 3.16 5.97
CA LYS A 211 -29.81 2.22 7.09
C LYS A 211 -28.35 1.81 7.15
N THR A 212 -27.82 1.64 8.35
CA THR A 212 -26.58 0.88 8.55
C THR A 212 -26.89 -0.59 8.26
N HIS A 213 -26.10 -1.22 7.41
CA HIS A 213 -26.35 -2.58 6.92
C HIS A 213 -25.09 -3.22 6.37
N VAL A 214 -25.18 -4.51 6.06
CA VAL A 214 -24.17 -5.23 5.28
C VAL A 214 -24.81 -5.68 3.97
N ASP A 215 -24.18 -5.35 2.85
CA ASP A 215 -24.60 -5.75 1.50
C ASP A 215 -23.54 -6.63 0.82
N GLU A 216 -23.60 -6.80 -0.50
CA GLU A 216 -22.61 -7.56 -1.26
C GLU A 216 -21.23 -6.90 -1.33
N LYS A 217 -21.13 -5.61 -1.00
CA LYS A 217 -19.85 -4.87 -0.99
C LYS A 217 -19.21 -4.95 0.38
N GLY A 218 -19.97 -4.68 1.44
CA GLY A 218 -19.41 -4.62 2.78
C GLY A 218 -20.33 -4.05 3.83
N PHE A 219 -19.72 -3.58 4.93
CA PHE A 219 -20.42 -3.01 6.07
C PHE A 219 -20.59 -1.50 5.90
N PHE A 220 -21.78 -1.09 5.47
CA PHE A 220 -22.17 0.29 5.32
C PHE A 220 -22.63 0.88 6.66
N VAL A 221 -21.99 1.97 7.09
CA VAL A 221 -22.24 2.61 8.39
C VAL A 221 -22.68 4.06 8.22
N ILE A 222 -23.58 4.46 9.11
CA ILE A 222 -24.01 5.85 9.29
C ILE A 222 -23.50 6.32 10.64
N VAL A 223 -22.78 7.42 10.66
CA VAL A 223 -22.17 7.98 11.86
C VAL A 223 -22.72 9.36 12.14
N LYS A 224 -23.14 9.58 13.38
CA LYS A 224 -23.42 10.91 13.92
C LYS A 224 -22.23 11.36 14.76
N LEU A 225 -21.63 12.47 14.35
CA LEU A 225 -20.56 13.11 15.12
C LEU A 225 -21.14 13.91 16.29
N ARG A 226 -20.40 13.88 17.39
CA ARG A 226 -20.58 14.75 18.54
C ARG A 226 -20.33 16.20 18.15
N LYS A 227 -21.06 17.12 18.78
CA LYS A 227 -20.89 18.57 18.61
C LYS A 227 -20.40 19.29 19.85
N ASP A 228 -20.44 18.61 20.99
CA ASP A 228 -20.08 19.11 22.31
C ASP A 228 -18.57 19.14 22.55
N ILE A 229 -17.77 18.47 21.71
CA ILE A 229 -16.31 18.37 21.89
C ILE A 229 -15.53 18.84 20.66
N ASP A 230 -14.39 19.48 20.92
CA ASP A 230 -13.49 19.99 19.87
C ASP A 230 -12.90 18.88 19.02
N ALA A 231 -12.65 17.69 19.59
CA ALA A 231 -12.11 16.56 18.85
C ALA A 231 -13.03 16.15 17.68
N ALA A 232 -14.35 16.09 17.91
CA ALA A 232 -15.32 15.76 16.86
C ALA A 232 -15.46 16.89 15.83
N ARG A 233 -15.33 18.15 16.25
CA ARG A 233 -15.27 19.30 15.33
C ARG A 233 -14.06 19.24 14.41
N ARG A 234 -12.88 18.90 14.94
CA ARG A 234 -11.67 18.70 14.14
C ARG A 234 -11.79 17.55 13.15
N ILE A 235 -12.48 16.47 13.52
CA ILE A 235 -12.80 15.39 12.57
C ILE A 235 -13.70 15.92 11.45
N TRP A 236 -14.76 16.66 11.79
CA TRP A 236 -15.63 17.27 10.79
C TRP A 236 -14.85 18.19 9.84
N GLU A 237 -14.00 19.07 10.36
CA GLU A 237 -13.14 19.95 9.56
C GLU A 237 -12.15 19.16 8.69
N ALA A 238 -11.50 18.14 9.26
CA ALA A 238 -10.54 17.31 8.55
C ALA A 238 -11.19 16.47 7.44
N ILE A 239 -12.44 16.04 7.59
CA ILE A 239 -13.20 15.39 6.52
C ILE A 239 -13.34 16.31 5.31
N HIS A 240 -13.53 17.62 5.54
CA HIS A 240 -13.74 18.63 4.50
C HIS A 240 -12.46 19.40 4.15
N SER A 241 -11.29 18.94 4.63
CA SER A 241 -10.03 19.63 4.37
C SER A 241 -9.51 19.34 2.97
N ASP A 242 -9.07 20.41 2.28
CA ASP A 242 -8.34 20.31 1.01
C ASP A 242 -6.88 19.91 1.19
N ASN A 243 -6.36 19.96 2.43
CA ASN A 243 -5.01 19.50 2.74
C ASN A 243 -4.98 17.97 2.86
N GLU A 244 -4.43 17.30 1.85
CA GLU A 244 -4.41 15.83 1.77
C GLU A 244 -3.71 15.16 2.98
N ALA A 245 -2.70 15.81 3.57
CA ALA A 245 -1.98 15.27 4.72
C ALA A 245 -2.82 15.28 6.00
N GLU A 246 -3.77 16.22 6.12
CA GLU A 246 -4.63 16.38 7.29
C GLU A 246 -5.99 15.70 7.12
N ARG A 247 -6.39 15.43 5.87
CA ARG A 247 -7.71 14.94 5.52
C ARG A 247 -7.98 13.55 6.13
N ILE A 248 -9.09 13.41 6.84
CA ILE A 248 -9.62 12.08 7.21
C ILE A 248 -10.17 11.46 5.93
N LYS A 249 -9.68 10.27 5.59
CA LYS A 249 -9.92 9.64 4.29
C LYS A 249 -10.83 8.43 4.37
N SER A 250 -11.03 7.83 5.53
CA SER A 250 -11.82 6.59 5.63
C SER A 250 -12.30 6.34 7.05
N PHE A 251 -13.18 5.37 7.19
CA PHE A 251 -13.35 4.64 8.43
C PHE A 251 -12.30 3.52 8.56
N SER A 252 -12.12 3.02 9.78
CA SER A 252 -11.40 1.79 10.12
C SER A 252 -12.19 1.04 11.18
N ILE A 253 -12.23 -0.29 11.10
CA ILE A 253 -12.90 -1.13 12.08
C ILE A 253 -11.87 -1.84 12.94
N HIS A 254 -12.10 -1.90 14.25
CA HIS A 254 -11.39 -2.79 15.14
C HIS A 254 -12.30 -3.99 15.45
N ILE A 255 -11.77 -5.20 15.26
CA ILE A 255 -12.49 -6.45 15.47
C ILE A 255 -11.83 -7.31 16.56
N GLU A 256 -12.63 -8.13 17.22
CA GLU A 256 -12.20 -9.26 18.04
C GLU A 256 -12.39 -10.58 17.27
N TYR A 257 -11.49 -11.54 17.49
CA TYR A 257 -11.61 -12.91 17.01
C TYR A 257 -12.24 -13.81 18.09
N PRO A 258 -13.57 -14.02 18.09
CA PRO A 258 -14.23 -14.78 19.16
C PRO A 258 -13.76 -16.23 19.18
N GLY A 259 -13.12 -16.64 20.28
CA GLY A 259 -12.54 -17.97 20.42
C GLY A 259 -11.13 -18.09 19.84
N GLY A 260 -10.49 -16.97 19.50
CA GLY A 260 -9.11 -16.90 19.02
C GLY A 260 -8.99 -16.89 17.50
N VAL A 261 -7.87 -16.33 17.02
CA VAL A 261 -7.57 -16.10 15.60
C VAL A 261 -7.72 -17.39 14.77
N GLN A 262 -7.22 -18.52 15.27
CA GLN A 262 -7.24 -19.81 14.57
C GLN A 262 -8.65 -20.30 14.20
N ASN A 263 -9.68 -19.92 14.97
CA ASN A 263 -11.07 -20.33 14.75
C ASN A 263 -11.84 -19.38 13.83
N CYS A 264 -11.23 -18.25 13.49
CA CYS A 264 -11.87 -17.13 12.81
C CYS A 264 -11.20 -16.80 11.49
N THR A 265 -10.04 -17.41 11.20
CA THR A 265 -9.23 -17.04 10.05
C THR A 265 -8.70 -18.27 9.32
N GLU A 266 -8.61 -18.14 8.01
CA GLU A 266 -8.02 -19.13 7.11
C GLU A 266 -6.88 -18.47 6.33
N LYS A 267 -5.79 -19.19 6.12
CA LYS A 267 -4.74 -18.74 5.21
C LYS A 267 -5.11 -19.15 3.79
N VAL A 268 -5.31 -18.17 2.92
CA VAL A 268 -5.59 -18.39 1.49
C VAL A 268 -4.37 -17.93 0.70
N CYS A 269 -4.00 -18.70 -0.31
CA CYS A 269 -2.89 -18.37 -1.21
C CYS A 269 -3.33 -18.55 -2.66
N ASP A 270 -2.98 -17.59 -3.50
CA ASP A 270 -2.97 -17.76 -4.96
C ASP A 270 -1.53 -17.95 -5.46
N LYS A 271 -1.29 -17.82 -6.77
CA LYS A 271 0.04 -17.99 -7.37
C LYS A 271 1.02 -16.86 -7.00
N ASN A 272 0.51 -15.71 -6.58
CA ASN A 272 1.25 -14.46 -6.46
C ASN A 272 1.37 -13.99 -5.00
N ARG A 273 0.39 -14.31 -4.14
CA ARG A 273 0.37 -13.91 -2.73
C ARG A 273 -0.43 -14.85 -1.84
N CYS A 274 -0.17 -14.74 -0.53
CA CYS A 274 -1.01 -15.30 0.52
C CYS A 274 -1.59 -14.18 1.37
N TRP A 275 -2.82 -14.36 1.84
CA TRP A 275 -3.51 -13.44 2.73
C TRP A 275 -4.30 -14.23 3.78
N ARG A 276 -4.79 -13.52 4.79
CA ARG A 276 -5.60 -14.07 5.88
C ARG A 276 -7.06 -13.71 5.63
N LYS A 277 -7.85 -14.74 5.37
CA LYS A 277 -9.29 -14.62 5.20
C LYS A 277 -9.99 -14.74 6.56
N ILE A 278 -10.68 -13.69 6.98
CA ILE A 278 -11.39 -13.61 8.26
C ILE A 278 -12.85 -14.01 8.02
N THR A 279 -13.20 -15.19 8.52
CA THR A 279 -14.51 -15.84 8.35
C THR A 279 -15.45 -15.57 9.52
N LYS A 280 -14.93 -15.07 10.65
CA LYS A 280 -15.72 -14.68 11.82
C LYS A 280 -15.07 -13.53 12.57
N ALA A 281 -15.86 -12.54 12.96
CA ALA A 281 -15.39 -11.38 13.71
C ALA A 281 -16.47 -10.85 14.66
N ARG A 282 -16.05 -10.15 15.71
CA ARG A 282 -16.94 -9.35 16.56
C ARG A 282 -16.52 -7.88 16.51
N PHE A 283 -17.51 -6.99 16.37
CA PHE A 283 -17.28 -5.55 16.35
C PHE A 283 -16.83 -5.07 17.73
N LEU A 284 -15.72 -4.32 17.77
CA LEU A 284 -15.31 -3.60 18.97
C LEU A 284 -15.50 -2.09 18.79
N GLU A 285 -15.13 -1.57 17.63
CA GLU A 285 -15.05 -0.14 17.40
C GLU A 285 -15.05 0.22 15.91
N LEU A 286 -15.62 1.39 15.59
CA LEU A 286 -15.37 2.11 14.35
C LEU A 286 -14.56 3.37 14.64
N SER A 287 -13.64 3.73 13.76
CA SER A 287 -12.80 4.90 13.91
C SER A 287 -12.68 5.69 12.62
N PHE A 288 -12.57 7.01 12.72
CA PHE A 288 -12.12 7.83 11.60
C PHE A 288 -10.61 7.72 11.45
N THR A 289 -10.12 7.58 10.20
CA THR A 289 -8.68 7.45 9.92
C THR A 289 -8.26 8.22 8.66
N ARG A 290 -7.01 8.72 8.68
CA ARG A 290 -6.34 9.27 7.50
C ARG A 290 -5.74 8.19 6.60
N ASN A 291 -5.36 7.06 7.19
CA ASN A 291 -4.64 5.96 6.54
C ASN A 291 -5.43 4.66 6.78
N PRO A 292 -6.49 4.38 5.99
CA PRO A 292 -7.20 3.12 6.13
C PRO A 292 -6.34 1.93 5.70
N ALA A 293 -6.49 0.81 6.41
CA ALA A 293 -5.97 -0.47 5.96
C ALA A 293 -6.64 -0.89 4.65
N ASN A 294 -7.96 -0.70 4.51
CA ASN A 294 -8.69 -1.00 3.28
C ASN A 294 -8.77 0.25 2.38
N PRO A 295 -7.99 0.35 1.28
CA PRO A 295 -7.93 1.53 0.44
C PRO A 295 -9.20 1.75 -0.39
N LEU A 296 -10.09 0.75 -0.46
CA LEU A 296 -11.34 0.84 -1.20
C LEU A 296 -12.46 1.52 -0.40
N CYS A 297 -12.28 1.66 0.92
CA CYS A 297 -13.19 2.41 1.81
C CYS A 297 -12.93 3.93 1.79
N ILE A 298 -12.05 4.43 0.92
CA ILE A 298 -11.63 5.84 0.92
C ILE A 298 -12.75 6.77 0.43
N PHE A 299 -12.94 7.85 1.18
CA PHE A 299 -13.85 8.96 0.92
C PHE A 299 -13.52 9.64 -0.40
N LYS A 300 -14.52 9.79 -1.28
CA LYS A 300 -14.38 10.65 -2.45
C LYS A 300 -14.26 12.11 -2.01
N PRO A 301 -13.28 12.87 -2.53
CA PRO A 301 -13.31 14.32 -2.42
C PRO A 301 -14.59 14.84 -3.09
N ALA A 302 -15.28 15.79 -2.45
CA ALA A 302 -16.34 16.53 -3.11
C ALA A 302 -15.68 17.47 -4.13
N PHE A 303 -15.57 17.05 -5.39
CA PHE A 303 -15.24 17.91 -6.51
C PHE A 303 -16.51 18.50 -7.13
#